data_AF-A0A0R3PAR5-F1
#
_entry.id   AF-A0A0R3PAR5-F1
#
_cell.length_a   1.000
_cell.length_b   1.000
_cell.length_c   1.000
_cell.angle_alpha   90.00
_cell.angle_beta   90.00
_cell.angle_gamma   90.00
#
_symmetry.space_group_name_H-M   'P 1'
#
loop_
_entity.id
_entity.type
_entity.pdbx_description
1 polymer ?
#
loop_
_entity_poly.entity_id
_entity_poly.type
_entity_poly.pdbx_seq_one_letter_code
_entity_poly.pdbx_strand_id
1 'polypeptide(L)'
;MWCPEEMKLFDVLYSPIDIDRYFIDLLVIDVCYIYQRLYFYVDNWVLDERMKRMIMDLQRHWLTDYQQSREKLLVEMTEKLHQEFLSDQQKIRTELLTQFKDELDTTRAELEDKYRESLKLEISKLVEKHKRELTAAKKKQWCWQCESEAIYHCCWNTAYCSVECQQGHWATHKKFCRRKKGQQQGQGSANSGQSGQ
;
A
#
# COMPACT_ATOMS: atom_id res chain seq x y z
N MET A 1 -69.10 -9.70 -12.38
CA MET A 1 -68.73 -9.41 -13.78
C MET A 1 -67.89 -8.15 -13.72
N TRP A 2 -66.56 -8.25 -13.82
CA TRP A 2 -65.64 -7.13 -13.65
C TRP A 2 -65.12 -6.64 -15.02
N CYS A 3 -64.89 -5.33 -15.14
CA CYS A 3 -64.62 -4.62 -16.39
C CYS A 3 -63.21 -4.88 -16.98
N PRO A 4 -63.03 -4.75 -18.31
CA PRO A 4 -61.78 -5.15 -19.00
C PRO A 4 -60.58 -4.20 -18.84
N GLU A 5 -60.73 -3.03 -18.23
CA GLU A 5 -59.66 -2.00 -18.16
C GLU A 5 -58.75 -2.13 -16.93
N GLU A 6 -59.16 -2.87 -15.90
CA GLU A 6 -58.33 -3.12 -14.70
C GLU A 6 -57.26 -4.20 -14.93
N MET A 7 -57.33 -4.92 -16.07
CA MET A 7 -56.39 -6.00 -16.41
C MET A 7 -55.03 -5.50 -16.90
N LYS A 8 -54.91 -4.22 -17.30
CA LYS A 8 -53.66 -3.66 -17.86
C LYS A 8 -52.70 -3.08 -16.83
N LEU A 9 -53.09 -3.04 -15.55
CA LEU A 9 -52.22 -2.66 -14.44
C LEU A 9 -51.50 -3.86 -13.80
N PHE A 10 -51.79 -5.08 -14.25
CA PHE A 10 -51.25 -6.31 -13.68
C PHE A 10 -49.85 -6.67 -14.22
N ASP A 11 -49.46 -6.14 -15.38
CA ASP A 11 -48.21 -6.52 -16.08
C ASP A 11 -46.96 -5.70 -15.66
N VAL A 12 -47.10 -4.60 -14.91
CA VAL A 12 -45.98 -3.67 -14.63
C VAL A 12 -45.26 -3.97 -13.30
N LEU A 13 -45.72 -4.94 -12.50
CA LEU A 13 -45.13 -5.27 -11.20
C LEU A 13 -44.59 -6.71 -11.09
N TYR A 14 -44.32 -7.37 -12.22
CA TYR A 14 -43.76 -8.73 -12.25
C TYR A 14 -42.22 -8.72 -12.17
N SER A 15 -41.69 -9.03 -10.99
CA SER A 15 -40.29 -9.45 -10.78
C SER A 15 -40.26 -10.96 -10.47
N PRO A 16 -39.27 -11.74 -10.95
CA PRO A 16 -39.37 -13.20 -11.09
C PRO A 16 -39.14 -14.03 -9.80
N ILE A 17 -39.42 -13.50 -8.61
CA ILE A 17 -39.07 -14.17 -7.33
C ILE A 17 -40.30 -14.75 -6.60
N ASP A 18 -41.53 -14.48 -7.07
CA ASP A 18 -42.76 -14.86 -6.38
C ASP A 18 -43.29 -16.27 -6.77
N ILE A 19 -42.54 -17.33 -6.45
CA ILE A 19 -43.06 -18.72 -6.58
C ILE A 19 -44.17 -18.98 -5.53
N ASP A 20 -44.10 -18.33 -4.37
CA ASP A 20 -45.09 -18.51 -3.29
C ASP A 20 -46.42 -17.81 -3.57
N ARG A 21 -46.44 -16.79 -4.44
CA ARG A 21 -47.66 -16.09 -4.82
C ARG A 21 -48.54 -16.93 -5.74
N TYR A 22 -47.94 -17.74 -6.62
CA TYR A 22 -48.68 -18.73 -7.42
C TYR A 22 -49.30 -19.84 -6.56
N PHE A 23 -48.63 -20.26 -5.48
CA PHE A 23 -49.15 -21.30 -4.59
C PHE A 23 -50.29 -20.78 -3.70
N ILE A 24 -50.20 -19.53 -3.26
CA ILE A 24 -51.27 -18.85 -2.52
C ILE A 24 -52.44 -18.48 -3.44
N ASP A 25 -52.19 -18.03 -4.67
CA ASP A 25 -53.25 -17.78 -5.65
C ASP A 25 -53.96 -19.08 -6.02
N LEU A 26 -53.25 -20.21 -6.17
CA LEU A 26 -53.91 -21.52 -6.34
C LEU A 26 -54.74 -21.92 -5.11
N LEU A 27 -54.26 -21.72 -3.88
CA LEU A 27 -55.02 -22.06 -2.67
C LEU A 27 -56.19 -21.12 -2.40
N VAL A 28 -56.07 -19.83 -2.71
CA VAL A 28 -57.16 -18.83 -2.57
C VAL A 28 -58.17 -19.00 -3.70
N ILE A 29 -57.74 -19.30 -4.93
CA ILE A 29 -58.62 -19.68 -6.04
C ILE A 29 -59.30 -21.01 -5.71
N ASP A 30 -58.60 -22.01 -5.16
CA ASP A 30 -59.20 -23.29 -4.76
C ASP A 30 -60.18 -23.11 -3.60
N VAL A 31 -59.88 -22.29 -2.60
CA VAL A 31 -60.83 -21.98 -1.51
C VAL A 31 -62.03 -21.20 -2.04
N CYS A 32 -61.86 -20.27 -2.97
CA CYS A 32 -62.95 -19.51 -3.59
C CYS A 32 -63.79 -20.39 -4.54
N TYR A 33 -63.16 -21.30 -5.29
CA TYR A 33 -63.81 -22.29 -6.16
C TYR A 33 -64.54 -23.35 -5.34
N ILE A 34 -63.97 -23.80 -4.22
CA ILE A 34 -64.63 -24.65 -3.21
C ILE A 34 -65.79 -23.89 -2.56
N TYR A 35 -65.65 -22.60 -2.25
CA TYR A 35 -66.74 -21.76 -1.75
C TYR A 35 -67.87 -21.62 -2.77
N GLN A 36 -67.54 -21.43 -4.04
CA GLN A 36 -68.52 -21.27 -5.12
C GLN A 36 -69.21 -22.60 -5.47
N ARG A 37 -68.51 -23.72 -5.30
CA ARG A 37 -69.03 -25.08 -5.48
C ARG A 37 -69.81 -25.58 -4.24
N LEU A 38 -69.44 -25.15 -3.04
CA LEU A 38 -70.21 -25.36 -1.81
C LEU A 38 -71.45 -24.47 -1.76
N TYR A 39 -71.39 -23.22 -2.22
CA TYR A 39 -72.58 -22.36 -2.32
C TYR A 39 -73.68 -23.00 -3.18
N PHE A 40 -73.31 -23.71 -4.25
CA PHE A 40 -74.24 -24.44 -5.11
C PHE A 40 -74.80 -25.74 -4.48
N TYR A 41 -74.12 -26.31 -3.48
CA TYR A 41 -74.57 -27.52 -2.76
C TYR A 41 -75.29 -27.21 -1.43
N VAL A 42 -75.11 -25.99 -0.90
CA VAL A 42 -75.64 -25.51 0.38
C VAL A 42 -77.00 -24.81 0.24
N ASP A 43 -77.65 -24.87 -0.92
CA ASP A 43 -79.06 -24.44 -1.06
C ASP A 43 -80.07 -25.33 -0.29
N ASN A 44 -79.62 -26.36 0.43
CA ASN A 44 -80.45 -27.23 1.27
C ASN A 44 -80.01 -27.36 2.75
N TRP A 45 -79.04 -26.58 3.22
CA TRP A 45 -78.71 -26.50 4.65
C TRP A 45 -79.00 -25.09 5.15
N VAL A 46 -80.04 -24.94 5.98
CA VAL A 46 -80.31 -23.69 6.70
C VAL A 46 -79.23 -23.54 7.78
N LEU A 47 -78.04 -23.06 7.39
CA LEU A 47 -76.98 -22.68 8.30
C LEU A 47 -77.50 -21.53 9.18
N ASP A 48 -77.58 -21.77 10.49
CA ASP A 48 -78.00 -20.77 11.48
C ASP A 48 -77.12 -19.51 11.38
N GLU A 49 -77.74 -18.34 11.48
CA GLU A 49 -77.09 -17.04 11.31
C GLU A 49 -76.03 -16.78 12.38
N ARG A 50 -76.15 -17.46 13.53
CA ARG A 50 -75.10 -17.51 14.55
C ARG A 50 -73.88 -18.32 14.10
N MET A 51 -74.11 -19.46 13.45
CA MET A 51 -73.04 -20.33 12.94
C MET A 51 -72.25 -19.65 11.82
N LYS A 52 -72.93 -18.95 10.91
CA LYS A 52 -72.27 -18.16 9.85
C LYS A 52 -71.33 -17.11 10.43
N ARG A 53 -71.77 -16.37 11.46
CA ARG A 53 -70.93 -15.37 12.15
C ARG A 53 -69.70 -15.99 12.80
N MET A 54 -69.86 -17.11 13.50
CA MET A 54 -68.72 -17.81 14.10
C MET A 54 -67.71 -18.29 13.05
N ILE A 55 -68.17 -18.78 11.90
CA ILE A 55 -67.31 -19.19 10.77
C ILE A 55 -66.58 -17.97 10.19
N MET A 56 -67.28 -16.85 9.96
CA MET A 56 -66.69 -15.62 9.43
C MET A 56 -65.67 -15.00 10.39
N ASP A 57 -65.92 -15.03 11.69
CA ASP A 57 -64.99 -14.49 12.69
C ASP A 57 -63.74 -15.36 12.83
N LEU A 58 -63.90 -16.69 12.79
CA LEU A 58 -62.77 -17.62 12.75
C LEU A 58 -61.93 -17.43 11.48
N GLN A 59 -62.59 -17.28 10.33
CA GLN A 59 -61.92 -17.02 9.06
C GLN A 59 -61.16 -15.69 9.09
N ARG A 60 -61.76 -14.62 9.64
CA ARG A 60 -61.12 -13.32 9.79
C ARG A 60 -59.90 -13.42 10.69
N HIS A 61 -60.04 -14.04 11.87
CA HIS A 61 -58.94 -14.23 12.81
C HIS A 61 -57.79 -15.01 12.20
N TRP A 62 -58.07 -16.14 11.54
CA TRP A 62 -57.05 -16.96 10.90
C TRP A 62 -56.31 -16.21 9.78
N LEU A 63 -57.04 -15.45 8.95
CA LEU A 63 -56.43 -14.67 7.88
C LEU A 63 -55.55 -13.54 8.43
N THR A 64 -55.99 -12.86 9.49
CA THR A 64 -55.21 -11.83 10.18
C THR A 64 -53.95 -12.41 10.81
N ASP A 65 -54.05 -13.53 11.53
CA ASP A 65 -52.92 -14.18 12.18
C ASP A 65 -51.88 -14.69 11.17
N TYR A 66 -52.36 -15.25 10.05
CA TYR A 66 -51.49 -15.68 8.95
C TYR A 66 -50.74 -14.49 8.32
N GLN A 67 -51.45 -13.38 8.03
CA GLN A 67 -50.84 -12.17 7.48
C GLN A 67 -49.79 -11.58 8.43
N GLN A 68 -50.12 -11.46 9.72
CA GLN A 68 -49.20 -10.94 10.74
C GLN A 68 -47.97 -11.83 10.90
N SER A 69 -48.15 -13.16 10.93
CA SER A 69 -47.04 -14.10 11.05
C SER A 69 -46.10 -14.03 9.85
N ARG A 70 -46.66 -13.91 8.64
CA ARG A 70 -45.88 -13.77 7.41
C ARG A 70 -45.12 -12.44 7.36
N GLU A 71 -45.78 -11.33 7.69
CA GLU A 71 -45.13 -10.01 7.74
C GLU A 71 -44.00 -9.98 8.77
N LYS A 72 -44.24 -10.53 9.96
CA LYS A 72 -43.23 -10.66 11.01
C LYS A 72 -42.00 -11.44 10.53
N LEU A 73 -42.20 -12.61 9.92
CA LEU A 73 -41.11 -13.42 9.40
C LEU A 73 -40.31 -12.69 8.31
N LEU A 74 -40.99 -11.99 7.41
CA LEU A 74 -40.35 -11.21 6.35
C LEU A 74 -39.49 -10.08 6.94
N VAL A 75 -40.03 -9.31 7.88
CA VAL A 75 -39.29 -8.24 8.56
C VAL A 75 -38.07 -8.78 9.31
N GLU A 76 -38.24 -9.87 10.07
CA GLU A 76 -37.14 -10.50 10.82
C GLU A 76 -36.03 -11.00 9.88
N MET A 77 -36.40 -11.65 8.77
CA MET A 77 -35.44 -12.15 7.79
C MET A 77 -34.71 -10.99 7.08
N THR A 78 -35.44 -9.96 6.66
CA THR A 78 -34.84 -8.78 6.00
C THR A 78 -33.91 -8.02 6.93
N GLU A 79 -34.31 -7.82 8.19
CA GLU A 79 -33.45 -7.16 9.19
C GLU A 79 -32.18 -7.96 9.42
N LYS A 80 -32.28 -9.29 9.58
CA LYS A 80 -31.12 -10.15 9.76
C LYS A 80 -30.16 -10.05 8.57
N LEU A 81 -30.66 -10.13 7.35
CA LEU A 81 -29.85 -10.02 6.15
C LEU A 81 -29.18 -8.64 6.03
N HIS A 82 -29.91 -7.58 6.39
CA HIS A 82 -29.37 -6.23 6.40
C HIS A 82 -28.23 -6.06 7.42
N GLN A 83 -28.39 -6.60 8.63
CA GLN A 83 -27.36 -6.59 9.66
C GLN A 83 -26.12 -7.39 9.24
N GLU A 84 -26.31 -8.57 8.65
CA GLU A 84 -25.21 -9.38 8.11
C GLU A 84 -24.46 -8.61 7.02
N PHE A 85 -25.17 -7.98 6.08
CA PHE A 85 -24.56 -7.18 5.03
C PHE A 85 -23.72 -6.01 5.56
N LEU A 86 -24.24 -5.26 6.54
CA LEU A 86 -23.51 -4.13 7.14
C LEU A 86 -22.27 -4.61 7.92
N SER A 87 -22.40 -5.71 8.65
CA SER A 87 -21.29 -6.34 9.36
C SER A 87 -20.19 -6.79 8.40
N ASP A 88 -20.57 -7.48 7.31
CA ASP A 88 -19.63 -7.95 6.30
C ASP A 88 -18.95 -6.79 5.58
N GLN A 89 -19.68 -5.74 5.24
CA GLN A 89 -19.11 -4.53 4.64
C GLN A 89 -18.06 -3.90 5.56
N GLN A 90 -18.37 -3.76 6.85
CA GLN A 90 -17.45 -3.19 7.83
C GLN A 90 -16.21 -4.07 8.04
N LYS A 91 -16.41 -5.40 8.04
CA LYS A 91 -15.33 -6.37 8.15
C LYS A 91 -14.39 -6.28 6.95
N ILE A 92 -14.92 -6.36 5.73
CA ILE A 92 -14.13 -6.25 4.48
C ILE A 92 -13.36 -4.93 4.46
N ARG A 93 -14.00 -3.81 4.84
CA ARG A 93 -13.34 -2.51 4.92
C ARG A 93 -12.15 -2.53 5.88
N THR A 94 -12.34 -3.11 7.06
CA THR A 94 -11.31 -3.17 8.10
C THR A 94 -10.15 -4.07 7.69
N GLU A 95 -10.45 -5.24 7.11
CA GLU A 95 -9.46 -6.17 6.58
C GLU A 95 -8.61 -5.54 5.48
N LEU A 96 -9.26 -4.87 4.51
CA LEU A 96 -8.56 -4.19 3.42
C LEU A 96 -7.63 -3.08 3.92
N LEU A 97 -8.10 -2.25 4.86
CA LEU A 97 -7.28 -1.20 5.45
C LEU A 97 -6.08 -1.76 6.23
N THR A 98 -6.27 -2.89 6.91
CA THR A 98 -5.19 -3.56 7.66
C THR A 98 -4.15 -4.13 6.69
N GLN A 99 -4.59 -4.81 5.64
CA GLN A 99 -3.69 -5.35 4.60
C GLN A 99 -2.85 -4.25 3.94
N PHE A 100 -3.48 -3.15 3.52
CA PHE A 100 -2.74 -2.02 2.94
C PHE A 100 -1.74 -1.42 3.91
N LYS A 101 -2.10 -1.31 5.20
CA LYS A 101 -1.19 -0.79 6.22
C LYS A 101 0.02 -1.72 6.39
N ASP A 102 -0.22 -3.02 6.51
CA ASP A 102 0.86 -4.00 6.70
C ASP A 102 1.80 -4.06 5.49
N GLU A 103 1.27 -3.96 4.27
CA GLU A 103 2.06 -3.88 3.03
C GLU A 103 2.92 -2.61 2.97
N LEU A 104 2.36 -1.46 3.37
CA LEU A 104 3.09 -0.19 3.44
C LEU A 104 4.21 -0.25 4.48
N ASP A 105 3.92 -0.77 5.67
CA ASP A 105 4.89 -0.90 6.76
C ASP A 105 6.03 -1.87 6.37
N THR A 106 5.69 -2.97 5.71
CA THR A 106 6.67 -3.94 5.18
C THR A 106 7.56 -3.29 4.12
N THR A 107 6.96 -2.64 3.11
CA THR A 107 7.70 -1.97 2.03
C THR A 107 8.62 -0.88 2.58
N ARG A 108 8.14 -0.12 3.56
CA ARG A 108 8.93 0.91 4.23
C ARG A 108 10.15 0.30 4.94
N ALA A 109 9.95 -0.75 5.73
CA ALA A 109 11.04 -1.42 6.45
C ALA A 109 12.10 -1.95 5.47
N GLU A 110 11.68 -2.59 4.37
CA GLU A 110 12.60 -3.08 3.35
C GLU A 110 13.43 -1.97 2.68
N LEU A 111 12.82 -0.82 2.40
CA LEU A 111 13.51 0.32 1.81
C LEU A 111 14.51 0.94 2.80
N GLU A 112 14.12 1.08 4.06
CA GLU A 112 15.01 1.58 5.12
C GLU A 112 16.23 0.66 5.30
N ASP A 113 16.03 -0.66 5.28
CA ASP A 113 17.12 -1.64 5.39
C ASP A 113 18.04 -1.65 4.15
N LYS A 114 17.47 -1.61 2.95
CA LYS A 114 18.26 -1.47 1.70
C LYS A 114 19.08 -0.19 1.70
N TYR A 115 18.49 0.92 2.15
CA TYR A 115 19.20 2.19 2.25
C TYR A 115 20.33 2.14 3.29
N ARG A 116 20.07 1.53 4.45
CA ARG A 116 21.08 1.35 5.52
C ARG A 116 22.28 0.53 5.04
N GLU A 117 22.06 -0.60 4.38
CA GLU A 117 23.15 -1.45 3.88
C GLU A 117 23.90 -0.78 2.72
N SER A 118 23.20 -0.09 1.82
CA SER A 118 23.84 0.70 0.77
C SER A 118 24.76 1.79 1.35
N LEU A 119 24.27 2.54 2.34
CA LEU A 119 25.05 3.57 3.01
C LEU A 119 26.29 3.00 3.72
N LYS A 120 26.13 1.87 4.41
CA LYS A 120 27.24 1.18 5.09
C LYS A 120 28.31 0.70 4.11
N LEU A 121 27.90 0.19 2.95
CA LEU A 121 28.81 -0.23 1.89
C LEU A 121 29.58 0.96 1.30
N GLU A 122 28.89 2.07 1.03
CA GLU A 122 29.54 3.30 0.53
C GLU A 122 30.49 3.93 1.55
N ILE A 123 30.12 3.97 2.83
CA ILE A 123 31.03 4.38 3.91
C ILE A 123 32.27 3.49 3.95
N SER A 124 32.09 2.17 3.88
CA SER A 124 33.21 1.23 3.92
C SER A 124 34.16 1.42 2.73
N LYS A 125 33.61 1.65 1.52
CA LYS A 125 34.41 1.97 0.32
C LYS A 125 35.18 3.27 0.48
N LEU A 126 34.54 4.32 1.00
CA LEU A 126 35.17 5.63 1.22
C LEU A 126 36.31 5.53 2.25
N VAL A 127 36.09 4.81 3.35
CA VAL A 127 37.11 4.58 4.38
C VAL A 127 38.33 3.85 3.79
N GLU A 128 38.10 2.78 3.03
CA GLU A 128 39.19 2.01 2.43
C GLU A 128 39.94 2.81 1.34
N LYS A 129 39.21 3.58 0.52
CA LYS A 129 39.82 4.50 -0.46
C LYS A 129 40.69 5.54 0.25
N HIS A 130 40.15 6.20 1.28
CA HIS A 130 40.88 7.21 2.03
C HIS A 130 42.13 6.65 2.71
N LYS A 131 42.04 5.43 3.27
CA LYS A 131 43.19 4.72 3.86
C LYS A 131 44.30 4.47 2.82
N ARG A 132 43.93 4.07 1.60
CA ARG A 132 44.88 3.87 0.49
C ARG A 132 45.53 5.19 0.07
N GLU A 133 44.74 6.25 -0.09
CA GLU A 133 45.23 7.59 -0.44
C GLU A 133 46.20 8.13 0.62
N LEU A 134 45.85 8.03 1.91
CA LEU A 134 46.75 8.41 3.01
C LEU A 134 48.05 7.61 3.01
N THR A 135 47.97 6.31 2.75
CA THR A 135 49.17 5.45 2.70
C THR A 135 50.06 5.82 1.52
N ALA A 136 49.47 6.12 0.36
CA ALA A 136 50.20 6.63 -0.80
C ALA A 136 50.81 8.00 -0.52
N ALA A 137 50.06 8.88 0.17
CA ALA A 137 50.52 10.22 0.51
C ALA A 137 51.76 10.20 1.39
N LYS A 138 51.75 9.36 2.44
CA LYS A 138 52.88 9.20 3.37
C LYS A 138 54.17 8.67 2.72
N LYS A 139 54.11 8.12 1.51
CA LYS A 139 55.29 7.59 0.79
C LYS A 139 55.97 8.64 -0.12
N LYS A 140 55.40 9.83 -0.24
CA LYS A 140 55.89 10.91 -1.12
C LYS A 140 56.35 12.14 -0.34
N GLN A 141 57.09 13.02 -0.99
CA GLN A 141 57.42 14.35 -0.48
C GLN A 141 56.43 15.37 -1.06
N TRP A 142 56.04 16.36 -0.25
CA TRP A 142 54.98 17.31 -0.60
C TRP A 142 55.51 18.74 -0.56
N CYS A 143 55.10 19.53 -1.55
CA CYS A 143 55.45 20.93 -1.65
C CYS A 143 54.85 21.67 -0.48
N TRP A 144 55.68 22.37 0.31
CA TRP A 144 55.19 23.14 1.44
C TRP A 144 54.20 24.23 1.03
N GLN A 145 54.34 24.80 -0.17
CA GLN A 145 53.55 25.94 -0.63
C GLN A 145 52.19 25.56 -1.22
N CYS A 146 52.08 24.43 -1.92
CA CYS A 146 50.90 24.11 -2.73
C CYS A 146 50.45 22.65 -2.67
N GLU A 147 51.06 21.83 -1.79
CA GLU A 147 50.69 20.43 -1.56
C GLU A 147 50.77 19.51 -2.80
N SER A 148 51.37 19.99 -3.90
CA SER A 148 51.73 19.14 -5.04
C SER A 148 52.96 18.29 -4.70
N GLU A 149 53.16 17.18 -5.42
CA GLU A 149 54.33 16.32 -5.23
C GLU A 149 55.63 17.13 -5.43
N ALA A 150 56.51 17.10 -4.44
CA ALA A 150 57.75 17.87 -4.46
C ALA A 150 58.86 17.11 -5.20
N ILE A 151 59.60 17.84 -6.04
CA ILE A 151 60.75 17.33 -6.79
C ILE A 151 62.07 17.97 -6.32
N TYR A 152 62.01 19.09 -5.59
CA TYR A 152 63.17 19.80 -5.06
C TYR A 152 63.17 19.76 -3.53
N HIS A 153 64.25 19.24 -2.93
CA HIS A 153 64.45 19.27 -1.49
C HIS A 153 65.24 20.51 -1.06
N CYS A 154 64.80 21.17 0.02
CA CYS A 154 65.53 22.29 0.62
C CYS A 154 66.25 21.87 1.92
N CYS A 155 65.50 21.46 2.94
CA CYS A 155 66.00 20.91 4.20
C CYS A 155 64.93 20.02 4.86
N TRP A 156 65.20 19.49 6.06
CA TRP A 156 64.27 18.63 6.80
C TRP A 156 62.85 19.21 6.84
N ASN A 157 61.88 18.41 6.40
CA ASN A 157 60.46 18.76 6.33
C ASN A 157 60.14 20.03 5.49
N THR A 158 60.98 20.38 4.50
CA THR A 158 60.68 21.45 3.55
C THR A 158 61.17 21.10 2.14
N ALA A 159 60.22 20.83 1.26
CA ALA A 159 60.42 20.52 -0.16
C ALA A 159 59.45 21.34 -1.02
N TYR A 160 59.75 21.45 -2.33
CA TYR A 160 58.99 22.25 -3.29
C TYR A 160 58.79 21.50 -4.61
N CYS A 161 57.68 21.75 -5.30
CA CYS A 161 57.46 21.26 -6.67
C CYS A 161 58.12 22.16 -7.73
N SER A 162 58.37 23.43 -7.41
CA SER A 162 58.92 24.40 -8.36
C SER A 162 59.71 25.53 -7.68
N VAL A 163 60.49 26.27 -8.46
CA VAL A 163 61.25 27.42 -7.95
C VAL A 163 60.32 28.56 -7.54
N GLU A 164 59.21 28.75 -8.23
CA GLU A 164 58.17 29.72 -7.91
C GLU A 164 57.58 29.45 -6.52
N CYS A 165 57.27 28.19 -6.23
CA CYS A 165 56.80 27.77 -4.90
C CYS A 165 57.85 28.02 -3.81
N GLN A 166 59.13 27.79 -4.12
CA GLN A 166 60.22 28.08 -3.18
C GLN A 166 60.32 29.58 -2.91
N GLN A 167 60.29 30.43 -3.94
CA GLN A 167 60.37 31.88 -3.80
C GLN A 167 59.17 32.44 -3.02
N GLY A 168 57.97 31.90 -3.25
CA GLY A 168 56.75 32.24 -2.50
C GLY A 168 56.88 31.97 -1.00
N HIS A 169 57.42 30.81 -0.60
CA HIS A 169 57.66 30.48 0.81
C HIS A 169 58.93 31.13 1.39
N TRP A 170 59.87 31.57 0.55
CA TRP A 170 61.24 31.92 0.97
C TRP A 170 61.31 33.00 2.05
N ALA A 171 60.45 34.03 1.97
CA ALA A 171 60.42 35.13 2.94
C ALA A 171 60.25 34.63 4.38
N THR A 172 59.45 33.57 4.56
CA THR A 172 59.22 32.89 5.83
C THR A 172 60.30 31.85 6.11
N HIS A 173 60.58 30.97 5.14
CA HIS A 173 61.51 29.85 5.29
C HIS A 173 62.94 30.25 5.67
N LYS A 174 63.46 31.35 5.11
CA LYS A 174 64.88 31.75 5.26
C LYS A 174 65.35 31.91 6.70
N LYS A 175 64.43 32.21 7.64
CA LYS A 175 64.73 32.43 9.06
C LYS A 175 65.10 31.14 9.80
N PHE A 176 64.62 30.00 9.32
CA PHE A 176 64.77 28.69 9.96
C PHE A 176 65.30 27.61 9.01
N CYS A 177 65.72 28.00 7.80
CA CYS A 177 66.33 27.10 6.84
C CYS A 177 67.58 26.46 7.44
N ARG A 178 67.63 25.12 7.45
CA ARG A 178 68.74 24.35 8.02
C ARG A 178 69.83 24.02 7.00
N ARG A 179 69.67 24.49 5.76
CA ARG A 179 70.67 24.30 4.70
C ARG A 179 71.87 25.20 5.00
N LYS A 180 72.98 24.61 5.44
CA LYS A 180 74.24 25.35 5.63
C LYS A 180 74.65 26.00 4.31
N LYS A 181 75.19 27.23 4.35
CA LYS A 181 75.93 27.83 3.23
C LYS A 181 77.23 27.02 3.02
N GLY A 182 77.12 25.87 2.38
CA GLY A 182 78.25 25.11 1.85
C GLY A 182 78.66 25.69 0.51
N GLN A 183 79.95 25.96 0.35
CA GLN A 183 80.59 26.42 -0.88
C GLN A 183 80.14 25.59 -2.09
N GLN A 184 79.70 26.27 -3.15
CA GLN A 184 79.82 25.72 -4.50
C GLN A 184 81.31 25.59 -4.82
N GLN A 185 81.90 24.42 -4.58
CA GLN A 185 83.09 24.00 -5.30
C GLN A 185 82.63 23.10 -6.45
N GLY A 186 82.93 23.55 -7.66
CA GLY A 186 82.58 22.84 -8.88
C GLY A 186 83.42 21.60 -9.09
N GLN A 187 82.89 20.71 -9.92
CA GLN A 187 83.65 19.87 -10.83
C GLN A 187 82.74 19.57 -12.02
N GLY A 188 82.95 20.33 -13.09
CA GLY A 188 82.67 19.82 -14.41
C GLY A 188 83.66 18.70 -14.69
N SER A 189 83.16 17.49 -14.89
CA SER A 189 83.92 16.44 -15.54
C SER A 189 83.37 16.32 -16.95
N ALA A 190 84.07 16.94 -17.89
CA ALA A 190 84.05 16.49 -19.27
C ALA A 190 84.49 15.02 -19.27
N ASN A 191 83.71 14.14 -19.90
CA ASN A 191 84.29 12.91 -20.44
C ASN A 191 83.76 12.67 -21.85
N SER A 192 84.65 12.92 -22.79
CA SER A 192 84.57 12.59 -24.20
C SER A 192 84.84 11.10 -24.41
N GLY A 193 83.96 10.44 -25.18
CA GLY A 193 84.26 9.23 -25.96
C GLY A 193 84.39 7.91 -25.20
N GLN A 194 83.66 6.87 -25.61
CA GLN A 194 84.19 5.88 -26.56
C GLN A 194 83.11 4.85 -26.91
N SER A 195 82.96 4.64 -28.21
CA SER A 195 82.28 3.54 -28.88
C SER A 195 83.03 2.22 -28.70
N GLY A 196 82.32 1.08 -28.59
CA GLY A 196 82.94 -0.23 -28.84
C GLY A 196 82.17 -1.43 -28.30
N GLN A 197 81.52 -2.14 -29.24
CA GLN A 197 81.10 -3.55 -29.27
C GLN A 197 79.90 -3.99 -28.44
#